data_AF-A0A0B7MWW7-F1
#
_entry.id   AF-A0A0B7MWW7-F1
#
_cell.length_a   1.000
_cell.length_b   1.000
_cell.length_c   1.000
_cell.angle_alpha   90.00
_cell.angle_beta   90.00
_cell.angle_gamma   90.00
#
_symmetry.space_group_name_H-M   'P 1'
#
loop_
_entity.id
_entity.type
_entity.pdbx_description
1 polymer ?
#
loop_
_entity_poly.entity_id
_entity_poly.type
_entity_poly.pdbx_seq_one_letter_code
_entity_poly.pdbx_strand_id
1 'polypeptide(L)'
;MKYTISFFCHSIEMNIQRIAFQYPCYMCKEVLFTAIDVMSHVICEHGFMLHQRPEASRVIGGEIRPPEKGYEYMEFPFLKEETDSVMIRSACPSCWYHCAVEDFEEFKKHIKEAHDPQHYMFHHNLQEANSEHGEYSGSGREPPQKQEQEEVVEPTLEDVFNKIQELQTLFCSHFSAASDE
;
A
#
# COMPACT_ATOMS: atom_id res chain seq x y z
N MET A 1 -1.83 11.61 -66.04
CA MET A 1 -1.57 10.45 -65.16
C MET A 1 -1.96 10.85 -63.75
N LYS A 2 -2.96 10.19 -63.14
CA LYS A 2 -3.44 10.49 -61.79
C LYS A 2 -3.00 9.35 -60.87
N TYR A 3 -2.20 9.65 -59.86
CA TYR A 3 -1.80 8.68 -58.84
C TYR A 3 -2.71 8.85 -57.63
N THR A 4 -3.47 7.81 -57.31
CA THR A 4 -4.29 7.75 -56.10
C THR A 4 -3.43 7.14 -55.00
N ILE A 5 -3.08 7.95 -54.00
CA ILE A 5 -2.39 7.47 -52.79
C ILE A 5 -3.48 6.99 -51.83
N SER A 6 -3.69 5.68 -51.76
CA SER A 6 -4.56 5.06 -50.76
C SER A 6 -3.80 4.98 -49.43
N PHE A 7 -4.15 5.86 -48.49
CA PHE A 7 -3.77 5.73 -47.10
C PHE A 7 -4.59 4.60 -46.46
N PHE A 8 -4.00 3.41 -46.37
CA PHE A 8 -4.53 2.36 -45.49
C PHE A 8 -4.23 2.75 -44.04
N CYS A 9 -5.20 3.34 -43.38
CA CYS A 9 -5.20 3.45 -41.93
C CYS A 9 -5.45 2.05 -41.37
N HIS A 10 -4.38 1.30 -41.07
CA HIS A 10 -4.50 0.08 -40.26
C HIS A 10 -4.84 0.53 -38.84
N SER A 11 -6.12 0.51 -38.49
CA SER A 11 -6.55 0.54 -37.10
C SER A 11 -5.97 -0.70 -36.43
N ILE A 12 -4.89 -0.52 -35.66
CA ILE A 12 -4.38 -1.55 -34.78
C ILE A 12 -5.42 -1.70 -33.68
N GLU A 13 -6.26 -2.73 -33.76
CA GLU A 13 -7.09 -3.15 -32.64
C GLU A 13 -6.15 -3.50 -31.48
N MET A 14 -6.07 -2.60 -30.50
CA MET A 14 -5.40 -2.89 -29.25
C MET A 14 -6.28 -3.87 -28.48
N ASN A 15 -5.90 -5.15 -28.47
CA ASN A 15 -6.51 -6.13 -27.58
C ASN A 15 -6.24 -5.71 -26.13
N ILE A 16 -7.27 -5.16 -25.48
CA ILE A 16 -7.23 -4.83 -24.05
C ILE A 16 -7.50 -6.11 -23.27
N GLN A 17 -6.60 -6.46 -22.36
CA GLN A 17 -6.72 -7.62 -21.50
C GLN A 17 -7.23 -7.20 -20.11
N ARG A 18 -8.31 -7.84 -19.65
CA ARG A 18 -8.88 -7.58 -18.33
C ARG A 18 -8.13 -8.36 -17.26
N ILE A 19 -7.79 -7.68 -16.16
CA ILE A 19 -7.10 -8.27 -15.02
C ILE A 19 -7.92 -8.03 -13.75
N ALA A 20 -8.10 -9.10 -12.97
CA ALA A 20 -8.61 -9.06 -11.60
C ALA A 20 -7.52 -9.52 -10.63
N PHE A 21 -7.57 -9.00 -9.40
CA PHE A 21 -6.59 -9.31 -8.36
C PHE A 21 -7.20 -10.12 -7.23
N GLN A 22 -6.47 -11.13 -6.79
CA GLN A 22 -6.68 -11.80 -5.51
C GLN A 22 -5.50 -11.51 -4.59
N TYR A 23 -5.74 -11.56 -3.27
CA TYR A 23 -4.74 -11.24 -2.28
C TYR A 23 -4.49 -12.47 -1.38
N PRO A 24 -3.58 -13.38 -1.75
CA PRO A 24 -3.22 -14.51 -0.90
C PRO A 24 -2.25 -14.10 0.22
N CYS A 25 -2.43 -14.66 1.42
CA CYS A 25 -1.43 -14.59 2.47
C CYS A 25 -0.19 -15.40 2.07
N TYR A 26 0.97 -14.75 2.04
CA TYR A 26 2.24 -15.39 1.63
C TYR A 26 2.75 -16.47 2.60
N MET A 27 2.19 -16.55 3.80
CA MET A 27 2.53 -17.55 4.81
C MET A 27 1.58 -18.75 4.81
N CYS A 28 0.27 -18.52 4.90
CA CYS A 28 -0.75 -19.58 5.07
C CYS A 28 -1.56 -19.89 3.79
N LYS A 29 -1.40 -19.11 2.71
CA LYS A 29 -2.13 -19.23 1.43
C LYS A 29 -3.63 -18.91 1.50
N GLU A 30 -4.15 -18.44 2.63
CA GLU A 30 -5.52 -17.95 2.71
C GLU A 30 -5.72 -16.77 1.76
N VAL A 31 -6.79 -16.80 0.95
CA VAL A 31 -7.10 -15.74 -0.02
C VAL A 31 -8.12 -14.79 0.60
N LEU A 32 -7.75 -13.51 0.71
CA LEU A 32 -8.61 -12.46 1.24
C LEU A 32 -9.06 -11.49 0.13
N PHE A 33 -10.12 -10.75 0.40
CA PHE A 33 -10.78 -9.89 -0.59
C PHE A 33 -10.01 -8.60 -0.87
N THR A 34 -9.37 -8.01 0.15
CA THR A 34 -8.65 -6.74 -0.01
C THR A 34 -7.20 -6.83 0.47
N ALA A 35 -6.36 -5.94 -0.04
CA ALA A 35 -4.98 -5.79 0.43
C ALA A 35 -4.90 -5.46 1.93
N ILE A 36 -5.86 -4.67 2.43
CA ILE A 36 -5.96 -4.30 3.85
C ILE A 36 -6.23 -5.54 4.70
N ASP A 37 -7.14 -6.41 4.26
CA ASP A 37 -7.45 -7.65 4.97
C ASP A 37 -6.22 -8.56 5.06
N VAL A 38 -5.45 -8.69 3.97
CA VAL A 38 -4.19 -9.47 4.02
C VAL A 38 -3.17 -8.85 4.97
N MET A 39 -2.98 -7.54 4.94
CA MET A 39 -2.04 -6.89 5.86
C MET A 39 -2.45 -7.13 7.31
N SER A 40 -3.74 -6.96 7.63
CA SER A 40 -4.29 -7.23 8.95
C SER A 40 -4.11 -8.70 9.36
N HIS A 41 -4.46 -9.64 8.48
CA HIS A 41 -4.31 -11.07 8.70
C HIS A 41 -2.85 -11.44 8.99
N VAL A 42 -1.90 -10.96 8.18
CA VAL A 42 -0.46 -11.26 8.38
C VAL A 42 0.04 -10.72 9.72
N ILE A 43 -0.44 -9.55 10.15
CA ILE A 43 -0.07 -8.98 11.45
C ILE A 43 -0.67 -9.81 12.59
N CYS A 44 -1.96 -10.09 12.55
CA CYS A 44 -2.70 -10.75 13.63
C CYS A 44 -2.35 -12.24 13.77
N GLU A 45 -2.30 -12.97 12.65
CA GLU A 45 -2.15 -14.44 12.64
C GLU A 45 -0.69 -14.89 12.55
N HIS A 46 0.21 -14.04 12.06
CA HIS A 46 1.61 -14.39 11.85
C HIS A 46 2.60 -13.47 12.55
N GLY A 47 2.14 -12.41 13.20
CA GLY A 47 3.01 -11.49 13.93
C GLY A 47 4.01 -10.75 13.04
N PHE A 48 3.71 -10.62 11.75
CA PHE A 48 4.63 -10.02 10.78
C PHE A 48 4.05 -8.72 10.22
N MET A 49 4.87 -7.69 10.13
CA MET A 49 4.48 -6.41 9.52
C MET A 49 5.12 -6.29 8.14
N LEU A 50 4.28 -6.18 7.11
CA LEU A 50 4.72 -5.87 5.76
C LEU A 50 4.99 -4.37 5.64
N HIS A 51 6.25 -3.98 5.45
CA HIS A 51 6.62 -2.59 5.27
C HIS A 51 6.12 -2.08 3.92
N GLN A 52 5.43 -0.95 3.91
CA GLN A 52 5.13 -0.24 2.67
C GLN A 52 6.42 0.43 2.18
N ARG A 53 6.80 0.24 0.91
CA ARG A 53 7.99 0.92 0.38
C ARG A 53 7.72 2.42 0.25
N PRO A 54 8.67 3.32 0.54
CA PRO A 54 8.53 4.77 0.36
C PRO A 54 8.13 5.20 -1.07
N GLU A 55 8.64 4.52 -2.09
CA GLU A 55 8.30 4.77 -3.49
C GLU A 55 6.99 4.10 -3.94
N ALA A 56 6.54 3.08 -3.21
CA ALA A 56 5.17 2.54 -3.27
C ALA A 56 4.25 3.17 -2.20
N SER A 57 4.75 4.15 -1.43
CA SER A 57 4.05 4.84 -0.34
C SER A 57 3.03 5.84 -0.87
N ARG A 58 2.88 5.87 -2.19
CA ARG A 58 1.66 6.24 -2.90
C ARG A 58 0.71 5.02 -2.96
N VAL A 59 0.39 4.58 -1.73
CA VAL A 59 -0.89 4.08 -1.22
C VAL A 59 -1.61 2.97 -2.01
N ILE A 60 -1.46 1.72 -1.56
CA ILE A 60 -2.43 0.63 -1.83
C ILE A 60 -3.72 0.79 -0.99
N GLY A 61 -3.69 1.65 0.03
CA GLY A 61 -4.84 2.01 0.87
C GLY A 61 -5.67 3.19 0.34
N GLY A 62 -6.04 3.19 -0.95
CA GLY A 62 -6.98 4.18 -1.51
C GLY A 62 -6.54 4.95 -2.76
N GLU A 63 -5.31 4.81 -3.26
CA GLU A 63 -4.93 5.38 -4.56
C GLU A 63 -5.14 4.38 -5.70
N ILE A 64 -5.47 4.90 -6.88
CA ILE A 64 -5.77 4.09 -8.07
C ILE A 64 -4.45 3.57 -8.66
N ARG A 65 -4.37 2.26 -8.89
CA ARG A 65 -3.25 1.61 -9.60
C ARG A 65 -2.96 2.36 -10.91
N PRO A 66 -1.70 2.74 -11.19
CA PRO A 66 -1.37 3.39 -12.45
C PRO A 66 -1.82 2.56 -13.66
N PRO A 67 -2.41 3.19 -14.70
CA PRO A 67 -2.86 2.46 -15.88
C PRO A 67 -1.67 1.89 -16.65
N GLU A 68 -1.78 0.64 -17.06
CA GLU A 68 -0.79 -0.03 -17.92
C GLU A 68 -1.33 -0.22 -19.33
N LYS A 69 -0.45 -0.06 -20.33
CA LYS A 69 -0.86 -0.14 -21.74
C LYS A 69 -1.30 -1.57 -22.08
N GLY A 70 -2.55 -1.71 -22.51
CA GLY A 70 -3.12 -3.01 -22.90
C GLY A 70 -3.80 -3.76 -21.75
N TYR A 71 -3.91 -3.15 -20.57
CA TYR A 71 -4.58 -3.75 -19.43
C TYR A 71 -5.74 -2.89 -18.92
N GLU A 72 -6.83 -3.56 -18.56
CA GLU A 72 -7.98 -2.98 -17.87
C GLU A 72 -8.10 -3.67 -16.51
N TYR A 73 -7.97 -2.91 -15.43
CA TYR A 73 -8.13 -3.44 -14.07
C TYR A 73 -9.60 -3.42 -13.68
N MET A 74 -10.07 -4.54 -13.16
CA MET A 74 -11.44 -4.69 -12.67
C MET A 74 -11.47 -5.35 -11.30
N GLU A 75 -12.63 -5.23 -10.65
CA GLU A 75 -12.90 -5.93 -9.40
C GLU A 75 -12.90 -7.45 -9.61
N PHE A 76 -12.66 -8.20 -8.53
CA PHE A 76 -12.63 -9.64 -8.59
C PHE A 76 -14.02 -10.18 -8.96
N PRO A 77 -14.14 -10.97 -10.05
CA PRO A 77 -15.44 -11.50 -10.47
C PRO A 77 -15.95 -12.53 -9.47
N PHE A 78 -17.21 -12.37 -9.04
CA PHE A 78 -17.88 -13.33 -8.15
C PHE A 78 -18.58 -14.45 -8.94
N LEU A 79 -18.86 -14.21 -10.23
CA LEU A 79 -19.54 -15.15 -11.11
C LEU A 79 -18.54 -15.88 -12.00
N LYS A 80 -18.78 -17.18 -12.17
CA LYS A 80 -17.90 -18.05 -12.96
C LYS A 80 -17.88 -17.67 -14.45
N GLU A 81 -18.99 -17.15 -15.00
CA GLU A 81 -18.98 -16.73 -16.41
C GLU A 81 -18.08 -15.50 -16.65
N GLU A 82 -17.89 -14.67 -15.63
CA GLU A 82 -17.00 -13.51 -15.70
C GLU A 82 -15.53 -13.92 -15.61
N THR A 83 -15.21 -14.97 -14.83
CA THR A 83 -13.83 -15.46 -14.68
C THR A 83 -13.20 -15.97 -15.98
N ASP A 84 -13.99 -16.50 -16.92
CA ASP A 84 -13.45 -17.06 -18.18
C ASP A 84 -12.90 -15.98 -19.12
N SER A 85 -13.30 -14.72 -18.94
CA SER A 85 -12.89 -13.57 -19.76
C SER A 85 -11.83 -12.68 -19.08
N VAL A 86 -11.41 -13.03 -17.87
CA VAL A 86 -10.58 -12.18 -17.01
C VAL A 86 -9.36 -12.94 -16.52
N MET A 87 -8.19 -12.33 -16.64
CA MET A 87 -6.97 -12.88 -16.07
C MET A 87 -6.91 -12.59 -14.57
N ILE A 88 -6.96 -13.62 -13.75
CA ILE A 88 -6.78 -13.48 -12.30
C ILE A 88 -5.28 -13.50 -11.98
N ARG A 89 -4.83 -12.57 -11.14
CA ARG A 89 -3.42 -12.47 -10.70
C ARG A 89 -3.33 -12.32 -9.19
N SER A 90 -2.28 -12.90 -8.60
CA SER A 90 -1.96 -12.71 -7.19
C SER A 90 -1.26 -11.36 -7.02
N ALA A 91 -1.85 -10.46 -6.23
CA ALA A 91 -1.33 -9.11 -6.02
C ALA A 91 -0.65 -8.97 -4.65
N CYS A 92 0.46 -8.24 -4.63
CA CYS A 92 1.11 -7.85 -3.38
C CYS A 92 0.22 -6.86 -2.62
N PRO A 93 -0.02 -7.05 -1.32
CA PRO A 93 -0.83 -6.12 -0.54
C PRO A 93 -0.07 -4.82 -0.17
N SER A 94 1.23 -4.75 -0.44
CA SER A 94 2.11 -3.63 -0.02
C SER A 94 2.81 -2.89 -1.16
N CYS A 95 2.76 -3.39 -2.40
CA CYS A 95 3.19 -2.65 -3.60
C CYS A 95 2.44 -3.11 -4.88
N TRP A 96 2.60 -2.41 -6.00
CA TRP A 96 1.90 -2.69 -7.26
C TRP A 96 2.38 -3.97 -7.97
N TYR A 97 3.16 -4.82 -7.32
CA TYR A 97 3.58 -6.11 -7.88
C TYR A 97 2.40 -7.09 -7.98
N HIS A 98 2.40 -7.91 -9.03
CA HIS A 98 1.50 -9.04 -9.17
C HIS A 98 2.11 -10.12 -10.08
N CYS A 99 1.74 -11.38 -9.85
CA CYS A 99 2.20 -12.54 -10.62
C CYS A 99 1.02 -13.45 -11.00
N ALA A 100 1.28 -14.54 -11.72
CA ALA A 100 0.25 -15.53 -11.98
C ALA A 100 -0.22 -16.20 -10.67
N VAL A 101 -1.44 -16.73 -10.65
CA VAL A 101 -1.99 -17.37 -9.44
C VAL A 101 -1.22 -18.65 -9.09
N GLU A 102 -0.75 -19.35 -10.11
CA GLU A 102 -0.01 -20.60 -10.01
C GLU A 102 1.40 -20.40 -9.44
N ASP A 103 1.97 -19.20 -9.63
CA ASP A 103 3.35 -18.85 -9.27
C ASP A 103 3.48 -18.35 -7.82
N PHE A 104 2.91 -19.11 -6.87
CA PHE A 104 2.91 -18.72 -5.45
C PHE A 104 4.34 -18.60 -4.86
N GLU A 105 5.30 -19.39 -5.34
CA GLU A 105 6.69 -19.27 -4.88
C GLU A 105 7.33 -17.96 -5.35
N GLU A 106 7.00 -17.48 -6.54
CA GLU A 106 7.45 -16.17 -7.02
C GLU A 106 6.83 -15.05 -6.18
N PHE A 107 5.53 -15.16 -5.90
CA PHE A 107 4.83 -14.24 -4.99
C PHE A 107 5.51 -14.16 -3.61
N LYS A 108 5.76 -15.33 -3.00
CA LYS A 108 6.40 -15.41 -1.69
C LYS A 108 7.82 -14.87 -1.70
N LYS A 109 8.57 -15.15 -2.76
CA LYS A 109 9.92 -14.61 -2.97
C LYS A 109 9.89 -13.09 -3.03
N HIS A 110 8.99 -12.51 -3.83
CA HIS A 110 8.82 -11.07 -3.91
C HIS A 110 8.56 -10.45 -2.52
N ILE A 111 7.62 -11.01 -1.75
CA ILE A 111 7.29 -10.48 -0.42
C ILE A 111 8.53 -10.49 0.51
N LYS A 112 9.28 -11.58 0.53
CA LYS A 112 10.49 -11.68 1.34
C LYS A 112 11.60 -10.73 0.89
N GLU A 113 11.84 -10.62 -0.41
CA GLU A 113 12.94 -9.77 -0.90
C GLU A 113 12.60 -8.29 -0.82
N ALA A 114 11.33 -7.93 -1.05
CA ALA A 114 10.91 -6.53 -1.15
C ALA A 114 10.38 -5.94 0.15
N HIS A 115 9.90 -6.76 1.10
CA HIS A 115 9.19 -6.31 2.30
C HIS A 115 9.71 -6.92 3.62
N ASP A 116 10.76 -7.76 3.60
CA ASP A 116 11.38 -8.27 4.83
C ASP A 116 12.06 -7.13 5.63
N PRO A 117 11.71 -6.95 6.91
CA PRO A 117 12.30 -5.96 7.80
C PRO A 117 13.83 -5.98 7.81
N GLN A 118 14.47 -7.16 7.71
CA GLN A 118 15.93 -7.26 7.73
C GLN A 118 16.57 -6.62 6.49
N HIS A 119 15.89 -6.68 5.34
CA HIS A 119 16.33 -6.01 4.12
C HIS A 119 15.99 -4.51 4.13
N TYR A 120 14.85 -4.15 4.73
CA TYR A 120 14.39 -2.76 4.82
C TYR A 120 15.27 -1.91 5.75
N MET A 121 15.67 -2.44 6.91
CA MET A 121 16.56 -1.74 7.86
C MET A 121 17.94 -1.45 7.25
N PHE A 122 18.43 -2.29 6.33
CA PHE A 122 19.73 -2.09 5.68
C PHE A 122 19.72 -0.89 4.72
N HIS A 123 18.62 -0.70 3.98
CA HIS A 123 18.51 0.40 3.02
C HIS A 123 18.26 1.77 3.67
N HIS A 124 17.50 1.83 4.77
CA HIS A 124 17.25 3.11 5.47
C HIS A 124 18.52 3.65 6.16
N ASN A 125 19.30 2.77 6.80
CA ASN A 125 20.57 3.15 7.44
C ASN A 125 21.64 3.63 6.43
N LEU A 126 21.57 3.22 5.16
CA LEU A 126 22.47 3.67 4.09
C LEU A 126 22.09 5.02 3.48
N GLN A 127 20.82 5.41 3.53
CA GLN A 127 20.38 6.75 3.10
C GLN A 127 20.70 7.82 4.14
N GLU A 128 20.58 7.52 5.43
CA GLU A 128 20.94 8.47 6.50
C GLU A 128 22.45 8.71 6.57
N ALA A 129 23.28 7.68 6.32
CA ALA A 129 24.73 7.80 6.32
C ALA A 129 25.32 8.60 5.12
N ASN A 130 24.53 8.91 4.09
CA ASN A 130 24.98 9.66 2.92
C ASN A 130 24.46 11.12 2.88
N SER A 131 23.74 11.59 3.91
CA SER A 131 23.30 12.99 4.03
C SER A 131 24.21 13.86 4.89
N GLU A 132 25.33 13.32 5.40
CA GLU A 132 26.35 14.10 6.10
C GLU A 132 27.58 14.32 5.21
N HIS A 133 27.49 15.19 4.20
CA HIS A 133 28.61 16.04 3.76
C HIS A 133 28.17 16.97 2.62
N GLY A 134 27.75 18.17 3.00
CA GLY A 134 27.64 19.34 2.13
C GLY A 134 28.17 20.56 2.86
N GLU A 135 29.42 20.93 2.57
CA GLU A 135 30.12 22.10 3.09
C GLU A 135 29.44 23.41 2.63
N TYR A 136 29.28 24.39 3.53
CA TYR A 136 29.34 25.80 3.18
C TYR A 136 29.87 26.65 4.35
N SER A 137 31.03 27.26 4.11
CA SER A 137 31.66 28.28 4.96
C SER A 137 30.97 29.64 4.79
N GLY A 138 30.70 30.34 5.89
CA GLY A 138 30.24 31.73 5.83
C GLY A 138 30.03 32.40 7.19
N SER A 139 31.01 33.18 7.62
CA SER A 139 31.10 34.00 8.83
C SER A 139 29.92 34.98 9.05
N GLY A 140 29.44 35.13 10.29
CA GLY A 140 28.60 36.26 10.70
C GLY A 140 28.06 36.16 12.14
N ARG A 141 28.29 37.20 12.93
CA ARG A 141 27.95 37.34 14.36
C ARG A 141 26.43 37.41 14.61
N GLU A 142 25.97 36.73 15.65
CA GLU A 142 25.18 37.22 16.82
C GLU A 142 24.32 36.07 17.41
N PRO A 143 24.12 36.01 18.74
CA PRO A 143 23.32 34.95 19.36
C PRO A 143 21.85 35.35 19.44
N PRO A 144 20.91 34.43 19.18
CA PRO A 144 19.62 34.52 19.85
C PRO A 144 19.20 33.20 20.49
N GLN A 145 18.95 33.32 21.79
CA GLN A 145 17.76 32.86 22.50
C GLN A 145 17.47 31.35 22.55
N LYS A 146 17.56 30.83 23.79
CA LYS A 146 16.89 29.62 24.29
C LYS A 146 15.48 29.51 23.69
N GLN A 147 15.27 28.54 22.82
CA GLN A 147 13.95 27.96 22.60
C GLN A 147 13.74 26.92 23.70
N GLU A 148 12.67 27.10 24.48
CA GLU A 148 12.10 26.06 25.32
C GLU A 148 11.87 24.83 24.47
N GLN A 149 12.54 23.73 24.83
CA GLN A 149 12.17 22.41 24.36
C GLN A 149 10.78 22.14 24.91
N GLU A 150 9.78 22.18 24.04
CA GLU A 150 8.49 21.57 24.31
C GLU A 150 8.76 20.05 24.37
N GLU A 151 8.90 19.56 25.59
CA GLU A 151 9.07 18.15 25.91
C GLU A 151 7.84 17.42 25.34
N VAL A 152 8.02 16.71 24.23
CA VAL A 152 7.02 15.78 23.70
C VAL A 152 6.94 14.64 24.71
N VAL A 153 6.08 14.83 25.72
CA VAL A 153 5.75 13.79 26.69
C VAL A 153 5.04 12.68 25.92
N GLU A 154 5.72 11.55 25.78
CA GLU A 154 5.12 10.32 25.26
C GLU A 154 3.85 10.03 26.07
N PRO A 155 2.67 9.87 25.41
CA PRO A 155 1.44 9.60 26.14
C PRO A 155 1.60 8.28 26.89
N THR A 156 1.33 8.32 28.19
CA THR A 156 1.42 7.12 29.03
C THR A 156 0.28 6.17 28.68
N LEU A 157 0.44 4.87 28.99
CA LEU A 157 -0.63 3.89 28.83
C LEU A 157 -1.92 4.33 29.55
N GLU A 158 -1.79 4.95 30.72
CA GLU A 158 -2.90 5.53 31.47
C GLU A 158 -3.66 6.61 30.68
N ASP A 159 -2.94 7.48 29.96
CA ASP A 159 -3.56 8.55 29.14
C ASP A 159 -4.38 7.96 27.98
N VAL A 160 -3.89 6.87 27.38
CA VAL A 160 -4.59 6.15 26.32
C VAL A 160 -5.84 5.47 26.87
N PHE A 161 -5.74 4.80 28.02
CA PHE A 161 -6.88 4.13 28.67
C PHE A 161 -7.99 5.11 29.05
N ASN A 162 -7.62 6.27 29.61
CA ASN A 162 -8.59 7.31 29.98
C ASN A 162 -9.35 7.84 28.75
N LYS A 163 -8.65 8.09 27.63
CA LYS A 163 -9.31 8.52 26.38
C LYS A 163 -10.26 7.47 25.80
N ILE A 164 -9.92 6.19 25.91
CA ILE A 164 -10.81 5.10 25.47
C ILE A 164 -12.08 5.07 26.32
N GLN A 165 -11.98 5.26 27.64
CA GLN A 165 -13.15 5.32 28.52
C GLN A 165 -14.04 6.53 28.23
N GLU A 166 -13.46 7.71 27.98
CA GLU A 166 -14.20 8.92 27.59
C GLU A 166 -14.99 8.70 26.29
N LEU A 167 -14.37 8.08 25.28
CA LEU A 167 -15.04 7.75 24.02
C LEU A 167 -16.19 6.75 24.22
N GLN A 168 -16.03 5.76 25.10
CA GLN A 168 -17.10 4.83 25.44
C GLN A 168 -18.26 5.52 26.16
N THR A 169 -17.97 6.47 27.06
CA THR A 169 -19.04 7.21 27.77
C THR A 169 -19.82 8.11 26.82
N LEU A 170 -19.13 8.79 25.90
CA LEU A 170 -19.77 9.57 24.84
C LEU A 170 -20.67 8.68 23.97
N PHE A 171 -20.17 7.52 23.54
CA PHE A 171 -20.93 6.57 22.74
C PHE A 171 -22.19 6.06 23.46
N CYS A 172 -22.08 5.67 24.74
CA CYS A 172 -23.23 5.23 25.52
C CYS A 172 -24.26 6.34 25.73
N SER A 173 -23.81 7.57 26.01
CA SER A 173 -24.72 8.72 26.19
C SER A 173 -25.48 9.08 24.92
N HIS A 174 -24.87 8.89 23.75
CA HIS A 174 -25.45 9.26 22.46
C HIS A 174 -26.47 8.23 21.93
N PHE A 175 -26.35 6.96 22.34
CA PHE A 175 -27.27 5.88 21.91
C PHE A 175 -28.39 5.59 22.91
N SER A 176 -28.21 5.87 24.20
CA SER A 176 -29.31 5.75 25.18
C SER A 176 -30.38 6.83 25.05
N ALA A 177 -30.11 7.95 24.37
CA ALA A 177 -31.09 9.02 24.13
C ALA A 177 -32.02 8.78 22.92
N ALA A 178 -31.80 7.72 22.13
CA ALA A 178 -32.54 7.45 20.89
C ALA A 178 -33.64 6.38 21.05
N SER A 179 -34.00 6.00 22.29
CA SER A 179 -34.95 4.92 22.59
C SER A 179 -36.29 5.39 23.18
N ASP A 180 -36.52 6.71 23.33
CA ASP A 180 -37.74 7.30 23.89
C ASP A 180 -38.49 8.21 22.88
N GLU A 181 -38.67 7.74 21.64
CA GLU A 181 -39.70 8.24 20.71
C GLU A 181 -40.51 7.11 20.07
#